data_AF-A0A7X7MTI3-F1
#
_entry.id   AF-A0A7X7MTI3-F1
#
_cell.length_a   1.000
_cell.length_b   1.000
_cell.length_c   1.000
_cell.angle_alpha   90.00
_cell.angle_beta   90.00
_cell.angle_gamma   90.00
#
_symmetry.space_group_name_H-M   'P 1'
#
loop_
_entity.id
_entity.type
_entity.pdbx_description
1 polymer ?
#
loop_
_entity_poly.entity_id
_entity_poly.type
_entity_poly.pdbx_seq_one_letter_code
_entity_poly.pdbx_strand_id
1 'polypeptide(L)'
;DGGLRKRGAGTLTLMNTNTYNGVTVVEGGTLKWGRNDVLSSANTVMAASNGVFDVNGKTQTLAGLGGGGAVTNLAALTVTDTLAPGDAGGCGTLTLAGNAASFAGCTLSVAVSDTGAGDRLHVQGDLDLTELTLDVENPEQLSRFKKYTVASCTGTLTAPFGAVGTLPARWIVNYDAEEKTAYLVYNFGTLFSLR
;
A
#
# COMPACT_ATOMS: atom_id res chain seq x y z
N ASP A 1 -19.31 -10.36 -12.05
CA ASP A 1 -18.64 -11.40 -11.25
C ASP A 1 -18.57 -10.99 -9.80
N GLY A 2 -18.99 -11.88 -8.89
CA GLY A 2 -19.11 -11.56 -7.47
C GLY A 2 -17.74 -11.38 -6.78
N GLY A 3 -17.75 -10.62 -5.68
CA GLY A 3 -16.62 -10.51 -4.75
C GLY A 3 -17.03 -10.90 -3.33
N LEU A 4 -16.05 -11.09 -2.45
CA LEU A 4 -16.29 -11.42 -1.05
C LEU A 4 -16.19 -10.16 -0.18
N ARG A 5 -17.18 -9.90 0.67
CA ARG A 5 -17.10 -8.88 1.72
C ARG A 5 -17.12 -9.52 3.10
N LYS A 6 -16.02 -9.40 3.84
CA LYS A 6 -15.91 -9.86 5.22
C LYS A 6 -16.26 -8.72 6.19
N ARG A 7 -17.38 -8.89 6.90
CA ARG A 7 -17.90 -7.98 7.94
C ARG A 7 -17.78 -8.58 9.34
N GLY A 8 -17.95 -7.73 10.36
CA GLY A 8 -17.98 -8.13 11.78
C GLY A 8 -16.60 -8.44 12.37
N ALA A 9 -16.48 -8.38 13.70
CA ALA A 9 -15.20 -8.46 14.40
C ALA A 9 -14.52 -9.84 14.38
N GLY A 10 -15.25 -10.92 14.06
CA GLY A 10 -14.72 -12.28 14.09
C GLY A 10 -13.76 -12.61 12.93
N THR A 11 -13.27 -13.85 12.94
CA THR A 11 -12.39 -14.38 11.88
C THR A 11 -13.19 -15.23 10.89
N LEU A 12 -13.00 -14.99 9.60
CA LEU A 12 -13.41 -15.89 8.52
C LEU A 12 -12.17 -16.57 7.95
N THR A 13 -12.14 -17.89 7.94
CA THR A 13 -11.08 -18.65 7.28
C THR A 13 -11.58 -19.25 5.99
N LEU A 14 -10.91 -18.97 4.87
CA LEU A 14 -11.20 -19.60 3.58
C LEU A 14 -10.37 -20.87 3.44
N MET A 15 -11.06 -22.01 3.56
CA MET A 15 -10.42 -23.34 3.57
C MET A 15 -10.27 -23.96 2.18
N ASN A 16 -10.95 -23.42 1.16
CA ASN A 16 -10.96 -23.92 -0.21
C ASN A 16 -10.35 -22.89 -1.17
N THR A 17 -10.01 -23.33 -2.38
CA THR A 17 -9.79 -22.43 -3.51
C THR A 17 -11.12 -21.86 -3.97
N ASN A 18 -11.17 -20.54 -4.15
CA ASN A 18 -12.36 -19.82 -4.57
C ASN A 18 -12.12 -19.26 -5.98
N THR A 19 -13.13 -19.41 -6.84
CA THR A 19 -13.04 -19.09 -8.27
C THR A 19 -13.72 -17.78 -8.65
N TYR A 20 -14.13 -16.99 -7.65
CA TYR A 20 -14.64 -15.65 -7.91
C TYR A 20 -13.50 -14.72 -8.33
N ASN A 21 -13.84 -13.72 -9.15
CA ASN A 21 -12.88 -12.75 -9.71
C ASN A 21 -13.10 -11.34 -9.17
N GLY A 22 -14.19 -11.09 -8.45
CA GLY A 22 -14.44 -9.79 -7.83
C GLY A 22 -13.59 -9.56 -6.60
N VAL A 23 -13.31 -8.28 -6.31
CA VAL A 23 -12.48 -7.85 -5.19
C VAL A 23 -12.94 -8.47 -3.87
N THR A 24 -11.97 -8.94 -3.07
CA THR A 24 -12.19 -9.36 -1.69
C THR A 24 -11.97 -8.16 -0.77
N VAL A 25 -12.99 -7.74 -0.03
CA VAL A 25 -12.90 -6.62 0.91
C VAL A 25 -13.06 -7.11 2.34
N VAL A 26 -12.08 -6.84 3.19
CA VAL A 26 -12.13 -7.05 4.63
C VAL A 26 -12.53 -5.73 5.28
N GLU A 27 -13.84 -5.54 5.48
CA GLU A 27 -14.38 -4.32 6.08
C GLU A 27 -14.25 -4.32 7.61
N GLY A 28 -14.13 -5.51 8.23
CA GLY A 28 -13.89 -5.65 9.66
C GLY A 28 -13.49 -7.06 10.08
N GLY A 29 -12.77 -7.13 11.22
CA GLY A 29 -12.25 -8.37 11.77
C GLY A 29 -11.15 -8.97 10.90
N THR A 30 -11.04 -10.30 10.89
CA THR A 30 -9.95 -10.99 10.17
C THR A 30 -10.49 -11.86 9.04
N LEU A 31 -9.88 -11.74 7.87
CA LEU A 31 -9.93 -12.74 6.81
C LEU A 31 -8.63 -13.53 6.80
N LYS A 32 -8.71 -14.86 6.86
CA LYS A 32 -7.55 -15.74 7.03
C LYS A 32 -7.47 -16.82 5.96
N TRP A 33 -6.30 -17.07 5.41
CA TRP A 33 -6.07 -18.19 4.48
C TRP A 33 -5.94 -19.53 5.20
N GLY A 34 -6.75 -20.50 4.78
CA GLY A 34 -6.70 -21.88 5.28
C GLY A 34 -5.75 -22.78 4.50
N ARG A 35 -5.41 -22.43 3.25
CA ARG A 35 -4.51 -23.17 2.36
C ARG A 35 -3.72 -22.21 1.46
N ASN A 36 -2.81 -22.74 0.65
CA ASN A 36 -2.16 -21.98 -0.42
C ASN A 36 -3.16 -21.68 -1.54
N ASP A 37 -2.95 -20.62 -2.32
CA ASP A 37 -3.69 -20.32 -3.54
C ASP A 37 -5.22 -20.36 -3.32
N VAL A 38 -5.66 -19.63 -2.27
CA VAL A 38 -7.07 -19.50 -1.90
C VAL A 38 -7.84 -18.74 -2.96
N LEU A 39 -7.20 -17.74 -3.58
CA LEU A 39 -7.76 -16.94 -4.66
C LEU A 39 -6.93 -17.09 -5.93
N SER A 40 -7.56 -16.87 -7.08
CA SER A 40 -6.85 -16.70 -8.36
C SER A 40 -5.85 -15.54 -8.25
N SER A 41 -4.72 -15.65 -8.96
CA SER A 41 -3.69 -14.61 -9.01
C SER A 41 -4.18 -13.27 -9.59
N ALA A 42 -5.29 -13.27 -10.34
CA ALA A 42 -5.90 -12.04 -10.83
C ALA A 42 -6.73 -11.29 -9.78
N ASN A 43 -6.92 -11.85 -8.57
CA ASN A 43 -7.74 -11.22 -7.55
C ASN A 43 -7.02 -10.05 -6.86
N THR A 44 -7.83 -9.17 -6.28
CA THR A 44 -7.40 -8.11 -5.39
C THR A 44 -7.99 -8.31 -4.00
N VAL A 45 -7.19 -8.05 -2.96
CA VAL A 45 -7.64 -8.02 -1.56
C VAL A 45 -7.50 -6.61 -1.00
N MET A 46 -8.57 -6.06 -0.44
CA MET A 46 -8.57 -4.77 0.27
C MET A 46 -8.82 -4.99 1.76
N ALA A 47 -7.87 -4.67 2.62
CA ALA A 47 -8.07 -4.62 4.06
C ALA A 47 -8.44 -3.19 4.47
N ALA A 48 -9.73 -2.90 4.70
CA ALA A 48 -10.16 -1.58 5.14
C ALA A 48 -9.55 -1.22 6.51
N SER A 49 -9.70 0.02 6.97
CA SER A 49 -9.08 0.51 8.22
C SER A 49 -9.28 -0.38 9.47
N ASN A 50 -10.39 -1.12 9.56
CA ASN A 50 -10.69 -2.05 10.67
C ASN A 50 -10.52 -3.53 10.29
N GLY A 51 -9.98 -3.82 9.11
CA GLY A 51 -9.80 -5.14 8.53
C GLY A 51 -8.37 -5.64 8.69
N VAL A 52 -8.25 -6.94 8.94
CA VAL A 52 -6.98 -7.66 8.94
C VAL A 52 -7.04 -8.76 7.89
N PHE A 53 -6.09 -8.75 6.97
CA PHE A 53 -5.82 -9.88 6.08
C PHE A 53 -4.66 -10.72 6.65
N ASP A 54 -4.98 -11.90 7.17
CA ASP A 54 -4.01 -12.88 7.67
C ASP A 54 -3.69 -13.92 6.58
N VAL A 55 -2.53 -13.77 5.95
CA VAL A 55 -2.03 -14.69 4.92
C VAL A 55 -1.66 -16.05 5.55
N ASN A 56 -1.49 -16.11 6.88
CA ASN A 56 -1.27 -17.32 7.65
C ASN A 56 -0.06 -18.15 7.16
N GLY A 57 0.97 -17.48 6.64
CA GLY A 57 2.17 -18.11 6.08
C GLY A 57 1.89 -18.95 4.82
N LYS A 58 0.72 -18.79 4.20
CA LYS A 58 0.34 -19.53 2.98
C LYS A 58 0.86 -18.82 1.75
N THR A 59 1.22 -19.60 0.74
CA THR A 59 1.55 -19.06 -0.57
C THR A 59 0.28 -18.48 -1.20
N GLN A 60 0.36 -17.23 -1.66
CA GLN A 60 -0.70 -16.59 -2.41
C GLN A 60 -0.08 -15.56 -3.34
N THR A 61 -0.52 -15.56 -4.59
CA THR A 61 -0.28 -14.46 -5.53
C THR A 61 -1.55 -13.64 -5.69
N LEU A 62 -1.46 -12.32 -5.69
CA LEU A 62 -2.57 -11.41 -5.97
C LEU A 62 -2.14 -10.39 -7.03
N ALA A 63 -3.08 -9.89 -7.82
CA ALA A 63 -2.83 -8.75 -8.68
C ALA A 63 -2.75 -7.49 -7.83
N GLY A 64 -3.73 -7.30 -6.94
CA GLY A 64 -3.83 -6.11 -6.10
C GLY A 64 -3.85 -6.40 -4.61
N LEU A 65 -3.26 -5.49 -3.85
CA LEU A 65 -3.40 -5.42 -2.40
C LEU A 65 -3.62 -3.96 -1.99
N GLY A 66 -4.62 -3.69 -1.15
CA GLY A 66 -4.94 -2.31 -0.78
C GLY A 66 -5.69 -2.19 0.53
N GLY A 67 -6.20 -0.98 0.78
CA GLY A 67 -6.94 -0.66 2.00
C GLY A 67 -6.12 0.12 3.04
N GLY A 68 -6.80 0.61 4.08
CA GLY A 68 -6.18 1.31 5.22
C GLY A 68 -5.86 0.42 6.45
N GLY A 69 -5.97 -0.90 6.30
CA GLY A 69 -5.85 -1.88 7.37
C GLY A 69 -4.49 -2.58 7.43
N ALA A 70 -4.47 -3.79 8.00
CA ALA A 70 -3.25 -4.56 8.21
C ALA A 70 -3.23 -5.88 7.45
N VAL A 71 -2.04 -6.26 7.00
CA VAL A 71 -1.73 -7.55 6.38
C VAL A 71 -0.68 -8.25 7.24
N THR A 72 -0.94 -9.50 7.63
CA THR A 72 -0.13 -10.24 8.61
C THR A 72 0.30 -11.60 8.08
N ASN A 73 1.38 -12.15 8.65
CA ASN A 73 1.93 -13.47 8.30
C ASN A 73 2.20 -13.64 6.78
N LEU A 74 2.67 -12.57 6.16
CA LEU A 74 2.69 -12.36 4.70
C LEU A 74 3.98 -12.79 3.99
N ALA A 75 4.88 -13.50 4.67
CA ALA A 75 6.20 -13.86 4.11
C ALA A 75 6.15 -14.67 2.81
N ALA A 76 5.02 -15.31 2.49
CA ALA A 76 4.79 -16.07 1.25
C ALA A 76 3.75 -15.40 0.32
N LEU A 77 3.44 -14.12 0.53
CA LEU A 77 2.58 -13.32 -0.33
C LEU A 77 3.39 -12.66 -1.44
N THR A 78 2.88 -12.76 -2.67
CA THR A 78 3.35 -12.00 -3.83
C THR A 78 2.22 -11.11 -4.34
N VAL A 79 2.51 -9.83 -4.60
CA VAL A 79 1.60 -8.95 -5.37
C VAL A 79 2.31 -8.59 -6.67
N THR A 80 1.56 -8.54 -7.77
CA THR A 80 2.15 -8.45 -9.11
C THR A 80 1.73 -7.22 -9.91
N ASP A 81 0.77 -6.43 -9.42
CA ASP A 81 0.25 -5.27 -10.17
C ASP A 81 0.22 -4.01 -9.29
N THR A 82 -0.68 -3.94 -8.30
CA THR A 82 -0.92 -2.69 -7.56
C THR A 82 -0.92 -2.87 -6.05
N LEU A 83 -0.20 -1.98 -5.37
CA LEU A 83 -0.36 -1.66 -3.96
C LEU A 83 -1.16 -0.34 -3.87
N ALA A 84 -2.37 -0.38 -3.33
CA ALA A 84 -3.25 0.78 -3.21
C ALA A 84 -3.65 1.02 -1.75
N PRO A 85 -2.77 1.64 -0.93
CA PRO A 85 -3.13 2.06 0.41
C PRO A 85 -4.32 3.03 0.39
N GLY A 86 -5.07 3.08 1.48
CA GLY A 86 -6.29 3.90 1.56
C GLY A 86 -7.57 3.10 1.32
N ASP A 87 -8.71 3.63 1.75
CA ASP A 87 -10.01 2.99 1.54
C ASP A 87 -11.05 4.00 1.03
N ALA A 88 -12.30 3.54 0.82
CA ALA A 88 -13.37 4.40 0.32
C ALA A 88 -13.68 5.61 1.24
N GLY A 89 -13.16 5.64 2.47
CA GLY A 89 -13.29 6.74 3.43
C GLY A 89 -12.24 7.84 3.27
N GLY A 90 -11.29 7.71 2.34
CA GLY A 90 -10.24 8.68 2.04
C GLY A 90 -8.84 8.13 2.25
N CYS A 91 -7.87 9.03 2.38
CA CYS A 91 -6.48 8.66 2.53
C CYS A 91 -6.26 7.78 3.77
N GLY A 92 -5.47 6.71 3.64
CA GLY A 92 -5.22 5.75 4.69
C GLY A 92 -3.84 5.09 4.60
N THR A 93 -3.53 4.25 5.59
CA THR A 93 -2.24 3.57 5.66
C THR A 93 -2.42 2.06 5.55
N LEU A 94 -1.92 1.46 4.47
CA LEU A 94 -1.81 0.01 4.38
C LEU A 94 -0.60 -0.43 5.19
N THR A 95 -0.82 -1.21 6.24
CA THR A 95 0.26 -1.76 7.07
C THR A 95 0.57 -3.19 6.70
N LEU A 96 1.80 -3.45 6.29
CA LEU A 96 2.36 -4.78 6.14
C LEU A 96 3.13 -5.13 7.43
N ALA A 97 2.56 -6.01 8.24
CA ALA A 97 3.11 -6.43 9.53
C ALA A 97 4.22 -7.48 9.34
N GLY A 98 5.26 -7.10 8.61
CA GLY A 98 6.38 -7.95 8.19
C GLY A 98 6.69 -7.78 6.71
N ASN A 99 7.79 -8.41 6.28
CA ASN A 99 8.17 -8.48 4.88
C ASN A 99 7.32 -9.50 4.12
N ALA A 100 6.82 -9.11 2.95
CA ALA A 100 6.26 -10.07 1.99
C ALA A 100 7.37 -10.77 1.20
N ALA A 101 7.01 -11.80 0.44
CA ALA A 101 7.96 -12.45 -0.45
C ALA A 101 8.44 -11.50 -1.55
N SER A 102 7.50 -10.78 -2.18
CA SER A 102 7.82 -9.83 -3.24
C SER A 102 6.64 -8.89 -3.57
N PHE A 103 6.99 -7.65 -3.90
CA PHE A 103 6.14 -6.67 -4.59
C PHE A 103 6.87 -6.05 -5.79
N ALA A 104 7.87 -6.77 -6.32
CA ALA A 104 8.71 -6.30 -7.41
C ALA A 104 7.84 -5.96 -8.65
N GLY A 105 8.09 -4.80 -9.25
CA GLY A 105 7.35 -4.30 -10.41
C GLY A 105 5.96 -3.73 -10.11
N CYS A 106 5.51 -3.74 -8.85
CA CYS A 106 4.20 -3.18 -8.52
C CYS A 106 4.17 -1.65 -8.64
N THR A 107 2.98 -1.12 -8.93
CA THR A 107 2.66 0.29 -8.75
C THR A 107 2.16 0.53 -7.33
N LEU A 108 2.80 1.45 -6.61
CA LEU A 108 2.27 2.05 -5.39
C LEU A 108 1.38 3.23 -5.80
N SER A 109 0.07 2.99 -5.80
CA SER A 109 -0.96 3.96 -6.15
C SER A 109 -1.39 4.70 -4.88
N VAL A 110 -1.22 6.02 -4.85
CA VAL A 110 -1.55 6.84 -3.67
C VAL A 110 -2.46 8.00 -4.03
N ALA A 111 -3.53 8.17 -3.24
CA ALA A 111 -4.32 9.38 -3.24
C ALA A 111 -3.80 10.38 -2.19
N VAL A 112 -4.01 11.66 -2.46
CA VAL A 112 -3.70 12.77 -1.56
C VAL A 112 -4.92 13.67 -1.37
N SER A 113 -4.86 14.56 -0.40
CA SER A 113 -5.88 15.60 -0.18
C SER A 113 -5.27 16.99 -0.04
N ASP A 114 -6.07 18.01 -0.30
CA ASP A 114 -5.70 19.41 -0.13
C ASP A 114 -5.36 19.78 1.34
N THR A 115 -5.88 19.01 2.29
CA THR A 115 -5.61 19.14 3.73
C THR A 115 -4.21 18.66 4.14
N GLY A 116 -3.54 17.88 3.30
CA GLY A 116 -2.23 17.30 3.56
C GLY A 116 -2.25 15.81 3.98
N ALA A 117 -3.42 15.17 4.00
CA ALA A 117 -3.49 13.71 4.14
C ALA A 117 -3.06 13.05 2.83
N GLY A 118 -2.45 11.87 2.91
CA GLY A 118 -2.07 11.06 1.77
C GLY A 118 -2.01 9.59 2.12
N ASP A 119 -2.21 8.75 1.12
CA ASP A 119 -2.07 7.32 1.23
C ASP A 119 -0.63 6.93 1.51
N ARG A 120 -0.48 5.90 2.34
CA ARG A 120 0.83 5.46 2.80
C ARG A 120 0.94 3.95 2.82
N LEU A 121 1.97 3.43 2.17
CA LEU A 121 2.46 2.09 2.45
C LEU A 121 3.35 2.12 3.69
N HIS A 122 3.03 1.32 4.70
CA HIS A 122 3.89 1.13 5.87
C HIS A 122 4.31 -0.34 5.99
N VAL A 123 5.63 -0.59 6.07
CA VAL A 123 6.17 -1.95 6.25
C VAL A 123 6.87 -2.07 7.60
N GLN A 124 6.40 -2.99 8.44
CA GLN A 124 7.06 -3.38 9.68
C GLN A 124 8.20 -4.36 9.39
N GLY A 125 9.22 -3.87 8.70
CA GLY A 125 10.35 -4.65 8.19
C GLY A 125 11.17 -3.81 7.21
N ASP A 126 11.96 -4.46 6.37
CA ASP A 126 12.68 -3.76 5.29
C ASP A 126 11.72 -3.34 4.17
N LEU A 127 12.00 -2.23 3.48
CA LEU A 127 11.23 -1.78 2.34
C LEU A 127 12.18 -1.37 1.22
N ASP A 128 12.10 -2.10 0.11
CA ASP A 128 12.80 -1.76 -1.12
C ASP A 128 11.86 -1.05 -2.09
N LEU A 129 12.17 0.20 -2.41
CA LEU A 129 11.41 1.02 -3.36
C LEU A 129 11.94 0.88 -4.79
N THR A 130 13.12 0.30 -4.99
CA THR A 130 13.83 0.33 -6.28
C THR A 130 13.14 -0.48 -7.38
N GLU A 131 12.21 -1.37 -7.00
CA GLU A 131 11.37 -2.13 -7.93
C GLU A 131 9.91 -1.64 -7.94
N LEU A 132 9.58 -0.57 -7.21
CA LEU A 132 8.23 0.02 -7.19
C LEU A 132 8.14 1.24 -8.11
N THR A 133 6.99 1.37 -8.77
CA THR A 133 6.58 2.61 -9.42
C THR A 133 5.66 3.39 -8.49
N LEU A 134 5.99 4.63 -8.14
CA LEU A 134 5.05 5.52 -7.42
C LEU A 134 4.10 6.18 -8.41
N ASP A 135 2.79 6.07 -8.19
CA ASP A 135 1.77 6.83 -8.94
C ASP A 135 0.87 7.63 -7.98
N VAL A 136 0.61 8.89 -8.31
CA VAL A 136 -0.31 9.74 -7.53
C VAL A 136 -1.60 9.86 -8.31
N GLU A 137 -2.69 9.30 -7.78
CA GLU A 137 -3.96 9.15 -8.50
C GLU A 137 -4.64 10.50 -8.80
N ASN A 138 -4.50 11.45 -7.87
CA ASN A 138 -5.19 12.74 -7.87
C ASN A 138 -4.19 13.89 -7.62
N PRO A 139 -3.18 14.07 -8.49
CA PRO A 139 -2.09 15.00 -8.27
C PRO A 139 -2.55 16.47 -8.23
N GLU A 140 -3.75 16.76 -8.74
CA GLU A 140 -4.39 18.08 -8.63
C GLU A 140 -4.74 18.48 -7.20
N GLN A 141 -4.83 17.53 -6.26
CA GLN A 141 -5.09 17.80 -4.84
C GLN A 141 -3.82 18.12 -4.03
N LEU A 142 -2.64 18.02 -4.65
CA LEU A 142 -1.37 18.33 -4.01
C LEU A 142 -1.29 19.81 -3.61
N SER A 143 -1.14 20.06 -2.31
CA SER A 143 -0.93 21.41 -1.77
C SER A 143 0.56 21.68 -1.56
N ARG A 144 1.10 22.72 -2.21
CA ARG A 144 2.54 23.06 -2.17
C ARG A 144 3.11 23.34 -0.77
N PHE A 145 2.26 23.54 0.22
CA PHE A 145 2.65 23.80 1.62
C PHE A 145 2.58 22.54 2.49
N LYS A 146 2.31 21.38 1.90
CA LYS A 146 2.16 20.10 2.59
C LYS A 146 3.25 19.12 2.17
N LYS A 147 3.53 18.20 3.08
CA LYS A 147 4.36 17.01 2.86
C LYS A 147 3.43 15.80 2.89
N TYR A 148 3.54 14.92 1.90
CA TYR A 148 2.74 13.70 1.82
C TYR A 148 3.66 12.48 1.93
N THR A 149 3.60 11.77 3.06
CA THR A 149 4.42 10.56 3.25
C THR A 149 3.75 9.38 2.58
N VAL A 150 4.36 8.86 1.51
CA VAL A 150 3.77 7.82 0.66
C VAL A 150 4.28 6.42 1.00
N ALA A 151 5.47 6.33 1.57
CA ALA A 151 6.06 5.06 1.97
C ALA A 151 6.89 5.21 3.24
N SER A 152 6.96 4.14 4.01
CA SER A 152 7.77 4.09 5.22
C SER A 152 8.04 2.67 5.69
N CYS A 153 9.07 2.50 6.50
CA CYS A 153 9.34 1.21 7.12
C CYS A 153 9.97 1.32 8.52
N THR A 154 9.99 0.21 9.25
CA THR A 154 10.70 0.12 10.55
C THR A 154 12.12 -0.44 10.39
N GLY A 155 12.39 -1.19 9.33
CA GLY A 155 13.68 -1.80 8.98
C GLY A 155 14.54 -0.88 8.11
N THR A 156 15.16 -1.44 7.08
CA THR A 156 15.97 -0.70 6.10
C THR A 156 15.07 -0.13 5.01
N LEU A 157 15.28 1.14 4.64
CA LEU A 157 14.66 1.74 3.47
C LEU A 157 15.67 1.75 2.31
N THR A 158 15.43 0.96 1.27
CA THR A 158 16.20 1.02 0.02
C THR A 158 15.48 1.95 -0.96
N ALA A 159 16.17 2.99 -1.41
CA ALA A 159 15.65 4.08 -2.22
C ALA A 159 16.63 4.39 -3.37
N PRO A 160 16.22 5.07 -4.45
CA PRO A 160 14.92 5.70 -4.70
C PRO A 160 13.83 4.71 -5.17
N PHE A 161 12.62 5.20 -5.43
CA PHE A 161 11.65 4.49 -6.25
C PHE A 161 12.25 4.12 -7.61
N GLY A 162 11.94 2.92 -8.12
CA GLY A 162 12.38 2.48 -9.44
C GLY A 162 11.85 3.37 -10.56
N ALA A 163 10.61 3.82 -10.42
CA ALA A 163 10.02 4.84 -11.27
C ALA A 163 9.05 5.72 -10.47
N VAL A 164 8.79 6.92 -10.98
CA VAL A 164 7.76 7.82 -10.47
C VAL A 164 6.92 8.25 -11.66
N GLY A 165 5.60 8.11 -11.52
CA GLY A 165 4.60 8.59 -12.47
C GLY A 165 4.69 10.10 -12.68
N THR A 166 3.82 10.63 -13.54
CA THR A 166 3.89 12.05 -13.89
C THR A 166 3.43 12.91 -12.71
N LEU A 167 4.36 13.66 -12.12
CA LEU A 167 4.06 14.65 -11.09
C LEU A 167 3.89 16.05 -11.69
N PRO A 168 3.09 16.93 -11.07
CA PRO A 168 3.03 18.33 -11.48
C PRO A 168 4.40 19.00 -11.35
N ALA A 169 4.64 20.04 -12.14
CA ALA A 169 5.92 20.71 -12.17
C ALA A 169 6.41 21.11 -10.76
N ARG A 170 7.70 20.85 -10.49
CA ARG A 170 8.41 21.11 -9.22
C ARG A 170 8.03 20.23 -8.04
N TRP A 171 7.11 19.28 -8.19
CA TRP A 171 6.97 18.21 -7.20
C TRP A 171 8.11 17.20 -7.35
N ILE A 172 8.65 16.76 -6.21
CA ILE A 172 9.70 15.77 -6.13
C ILE A 172 9.39 14.77 -5.02
N VAL A 173 10.00 13.58 -5.11
CA VAL A 173 10.05 12.63 -4.01
C VAL A 173 11.37 12.81 -3.27
N ASN A 174 11.28 13.07 -1.98
CA ASN A 174 12.43 13.05 -1.07
C ASN A 174 12.44 11.75 -0.27
N TYR A 175 13.64 11.33 0.11
CA TYR A 175 13.88 10.14 0.92
C TYR A 175 14.62 10.57 2.18
N ASP A 176 14.11 10.15 3.33
CA ASP A 176 14.72 10.39 4.63
C ASP A 176 15.15 9.04 5.20
N ALA A 177 16.46 8.84 5.27
CA ALA A 177 17.04 7.59 5.75
C ALA A 177 16.97 7.44 7.27
N GLU A 178 16.90 8.54 8.02
CA GLU A 178 16.80 8.52 9.48
C GLU A 178 15.37 8.18 9.90
N GLU A 179 14.39 8.88 9.31
CA GLU A 179 12.97 8.62 9.53
C GLU A 179 12.45 7.40 8.75
N LYS A 180 13.25 6.87 7.81
CA LYS A 180 12.91 5.73 6.95
C LYS A 180 11.61 5.96 6.18
N THR A 181 11.50 7.15 5.59
CA THR A 181 10.31 7.56 4.82
C THR A 181 10.65 8.03 3.41
N ALA A 182 9.72 7.83 2.49
CA ALA A 182 9.67 8.53 1.22
C ALA A 182 8.43 9.44 1.18
N TYR A 183 8.59 10.66 0.69
CA TYR A 183 7.51 11.65 0.73
C TYR A 183 7.58 12.65 -0.42
N LEU A 184 6.39 13.11 -0.84
CA LEU A 184 6.23 14.16 -1.83
C LEU A 184 6.32 15.54 -1.17
N VAL A 185 7.07 16.43 -1.80
CA VAL A 185 7.17 17.86 -1.43
C VAL A 185 7.29 18.73 -2.67
N TYR A 186 6.81 19.97 -2.53
CA TYR A 186 7.02 20.99 -3.54
C TYR A 186 8.41 21.60 -3.42
N ASN A 187 9.17 21.58 -4.51
CA ASN A 187 10.48 22.22 -4.59
C ASN A 187 10.31 23.74 -4.81
N PHE A 188 10.45 24.51 -3.73
CA PHE A 188 10.43 25.98 -3.77
C PHE A 188 11.65 26.60 -4.47
N GLY A 189 12.63 25.80 -4.88
CA GLY A 189 13.91 26.26 -5.41
C GLY A 189 14.82 26.77 -4.29
N THR A 190 15.96 27.33 -4.67
CA THR A 190 16.91 27.92 -3.72
C THR A 190 16.33 29.22 -3.13
N LEU A 191 15.94 29.21 -1.85
CA LEU A 191 15.71 30.45 -1.11
C LEU A 191 17.07 31.05 -0.74
N PHE A 192 17.45 32.16 -1.35
CA PHE A 192 18.51 33.01 -0.77
C PHE A 192 17.94 33.68 0.48
N SER A 193 18.35 33.20 1.65
CA SER A 193 18.13 33.95 2.89
C SER A 193 19.11 35.12 2.92
N LEU A 194 18.66 36.33 2.54
CA LEU A 194 19.38 37.54 2.93
C LEU A 194 19.21 37.69 4.45
N ARG A 195 20.32 37.62 5.18
CA ARG A 195 20.42 38.18 6.54
C ARG A 195 20.78 39.65 6.45
#